data_AF-A0A9B2JSR1-F1
#
_entry.id   AF-A0A9B2JSR1-F1
#
_cell.length_a   1.000
_cell.length_b   1.000
_cell.length_c   1.000
_cell.angle_alpha   90.00
_cell.angle_beta   90.00
_cell.angle_gamma   90.00
#
_symmetry.space_group_name_H-M   'P 1'
#
loop_
_entity.id
_entity.type
_entity.pdbx_description
1 polymer ?
#
loop_
_entity_poly.entity_id
_entity_poly.type
_entity_poly.pdbx_seq_one_letter_code
_entity_poly.pdbx_strand_id
1 'polypeptide(L)'
;MCLLHQIGKYQHLLLGRWIRKRYSHLLSDLYSPYDIYIQSTDVDRTLMSAESHLAGLYPPVGKQVWSNFKWMPIPVHTIPEDKDNVLAAKKYCSRYDYELEKVLNSPAIQKINKENKRLYVYLTGKTGNKISSLLSVEQLYDTLFIESLYNKTLPEWTKSVYPDKLMPIAVKSFTINAYNKVLQRLKSGTLLGQMIDHMEKKSKNALVPDRKVWMYSAHDETIANMLMTLNVFEPHCPPYTATILIELRVNLKDQYFVTISYKNTSEEPQLLTLPGCMTMCPLNQFIALTKDVIPTDWEKECAMEWEQLGYNMNTTAIIAILTSSILMLVLLILSIIVFIYWHYKREHNQYYLRLTTEPI
;
A
#
# COMPACT_ATOMS: atom_id res chain seq x y z
N MET A 1 14.78 -8.65 3.93
CA MET A 1 15.02 -7.19 4.05
C MET A 1 15.44 -6.69 2.68
N CYS A 2 14.57 -5.97 1.97
CA CYS A 2 14.89 -5.41 0.64
C CYS A 2 15.61 -4.06 0.82
N LEU A 3 16.95 -4.08 0.78
CA LEU A 3 17.78 -2.87 0.84
C LEU A 3 17.97 -2.26 -0.55
N LEU A 4 18.05 -0.94 -0.65
CA LEU A 4 18.30 -0.25 -1.93
C LEU A 4 19.75 -0.45 -2.38
N HIS A 5 19.93 -1.09 -3.53
CA HIS A 5 21.23 -1.31 -4.16
C HIS A 5 21.89 0.01 -4.63
N GLN A 6 23.22 0.01 -4.82
CA GLN A 6 23.97 1.21 -5.26
C GLN A 6 23.48 1.78 -6.60
N ILE A 7 23.10 0.90 -7.53
CA ILE A 7 22.49 1.30 -8.81
C ILE A 7 21.20 2.08 -8.56
N GLY A 8 20.33 1.60 -7.67
CA GLY A 8 19.08 2.28 -7.33
C GLY A 8 19.29 3.65 -6.70
N LYS A 9 20.28 3.79 -5.81
CA LYS A 9 20.68 5.10 -5.26
C LYS A 9 21.11 6.06 -6.37
N TYR A 10 21.94 5.60 -7.29
CA TYR A 10 22.41 6.42 -8.41
C TYR A 10 21.28 6.80 -9.38
N GLN A 11 20.36 5.88 -9.67
CA GLN A 11 19.17 6.17 -10.47
C GLN A 11 18.31 7.28 -9.83
N HIS A 12 18.06 7.20 -8.52
CA HIS A 12 17.34 8.25 -7.80
C HIS A 12 18.11 9.58 -7.77
N LEU A 13 19.44 9.57 -7.61
CA LEU A 13 20.27 10.78 -7.72
C LEU A 13 20.11 11.46 -9.09
N LEU A 14 20.14 10.68 -10.17
CA LEU A 14 19.95 11.20 -11.53
C LEU A 14 18.52 11.73 -11.73
N LEU A 15 17.52 11.03 -11.21
CA LEU A 15 16.14 11.50 -11.24
C LEU A 15 15.99 12.84 -10.50
N GLY A 16 16.62 13.00 -9.33
CA GLY A 16 16.63 14.27 -8.59
C GLY A 16 17.26 15.42 -9.38
N ARG A 17 18.37 15.17 -10.07
CA ARG A 17 18.99 16.15 -10.97
C ARG A 17 18.09 16.51 -12.15
N TRP A 18 17.37 15.53 -12.70
CA TRP A 18 16.41 15.77 -13.78
C TRP A 18 15.24 16.63 -13.30
N ILE A 19 14.65 16.31 -12.13
CA ILE A 19 13.60 17.13 -11.49
C ILE A 19 14.10 18.55 -11.21
N ARG A 20 15.34 18.70 -10.72
CA ARG A 20 15.98 20.01 -10.52
C ARG A 20 16.02 20.83 -11.80
N LYS A 21 16.44 20.21 -12.92
CA LYS A 21 16.51 20.88 -14.22
C LYS A 21 15.12 21.26 -14.71
N ARG A 22 14.12 20.37 -14.57
CA ARG A 22 12.75 20.60 -15.02
C ARG A 22 12.08 21.76 -14.28
N TYR A 23 12.26 21.83 -12.96
CA TYR A 23 11.56 22.79 -12.09
C TYR A 23 12.47 23.91 -11.58
N SER A 24 13.56 24.24 -12.27
CA SER A 24 14.49 25.32 -11.90
C SER A 24 13.81 26.70 -11.81
N HIS A 25 12.74 26.91 -12.58
CA HIS A 25 11.92 28.13 -12.54
C HIS A 25 10.94 28.15 -11.36
N LEU A 26 10.64 27.00 -10.75
CA LEU A 26 9.67 26.86 -9.67
C LEU A 26 10.37 26.75 -8.30
N LEU A 27 11.42 25.94 -8.22
CA LEU A 27 12.18 25.65 -7.01
C LEU A 27 13.48 26.47 -6.96
N SER A 28 13.66 27.25 -5.89
CA SER A 28 14.91 27.98 -5.62
C SER A 28 16.10 27.04 -5.51
N ASP A 29 17.31 27.52 -5.84
CA ASP A 29 18.58 26.81 -5.58
C ASP A 29 18.76 26.50 -4.08
N LEU A 30 18.21 27.34 -3.22
CA LEU A 30 18.19 27.11 -1.79
C LEU A 30 16.98 26.25 -1.40
N TYR A 31 17.21 25.19 -0.65
CA TYR A 31 16.13 24.41 -0.04
C TYR A 31 15.32 25.27 0.93
N SER A 32 14.00 25.12 0.89
CA SER A 32 13.08 25.69 1.86
C SER A 32 12.02 24.65 2.22
N PRO A 33 11.76 24.38 3.51
CA PRO A 33 10.67 23.49 3.93
C PRO A 33 9.28 24.02 3.56
N TYR A 34 9.18 25.30 3.20
CA TYR A 34 7.94 25.91 2.70
C TYR A 34 7.71 25.65 1.22
N ASP A 35 8.77 25.40 0.42
CA ASP A 35 8.65 25.20 -1.03
C ASP A 35 8.36 23.74 -1.38
N ILE A 36 8.89 22.78 -0.61
CA ILE A 36 8.77 21.34 -0.89
C ILE A 36 8.47 20.53 0.39
N TYR A 37 7.63 19.51 0.25
CA TYR A 37 7.37 18.50 1.27
C TYR A 37 7.63 17.11 0.71
N ILE A 38 8.27 16.26 1.50
CA ILE A 38 8.66 14.92 1.08
C ILE A 38 8.04 13.92 2.04
N GLN A 39 7.30 12.97 1.48
CA GLN A 39 6.78 11.83 2.20
C GLN A 39 7.23 10.55 1.51
N SER A 40 7.57 9.55 2.31
CA SER A 40 7.85 8.20 1.84
C SER A 40 6.99 7.20 2.60
N THR A 41 6.80 6.01 2.03
CA THR A 41 6.31 4.87 2.81
C THR A 41 7.39 4.40 3.78
N ASP A 42 6.98 3.79 4.90
CA ASP A 42 7.87 3.36 5.98
C ASP A 42 8.64 2.07 5.65
N VAL A 43 9.45 2.13 4.59
CA VAL A 43 10.32 1.03 4.17
C VAL A 43 11.69 1.56 3.77
N ASP A 44 12.76 0.90 4.19
CA ASP A 44 14.15 1.32 3.94
C ASP A 44 14.41 1.73 2.49
N ARG A 45 13.96 0.92 1.52
CA ARG A 45 14.22 1.18 0.10
C ARG A 45 13.61 2.49 -0.39
N THR A 46 12.43 2.87 0.08
CA THR A 46 11.73 4.10 -0.34
C THR A 46 12.29 5.32 0.37
N LEU A 47 12.59 5.21 1.66
CA LEU A 47 13.28 6.26 2.42
C LEU A 47 14.66 6.57 1.83
N MET A 48 15.47 5.54 1.56
CA MET A 48 16.78 5.70 0.93
C MET A 48 16.69 6.26 -0.50
N SER A 49 15.64 5.88 -1.24
CA SER A 49 15.35 6.43 -2.56
C SER A 49 15.01 7.91 -2.50
N ALA A 50 14.22 8.34 -1.51
CA ALA A 50 13.89 9.75 -1.30
C ALA A 50 15.14 10.57 -0.97
N GLU A 51 15.98 10.11 -0.04
CA GLU A 51 17.24 10.78 0.32
C GLU A 51 18.21 10.86 -0.86
N SER A 52 18.34 9.78 -1.64
CA SER A 52 19.21 9.75 -2.83
C SER A 52 18.70 10.73 -3.90
N HIS A 53 17.39 10.84 -4.07
CA HIS A 53 16.75 11.81 -4.96
C HIS A 53 17.02 13.24 -4.48
N LEU A 54 16.87 13.50 -3.18
CA LEU A 54 17.08 14.82 -2.59
C LEU A 54 18.53 15.30 -2.70
N ALA A 55 19.50 14.39 -2.61
CA ALA A 55 20.91 14.70 -2.88
C ALA A 55 21.14 15.20 -4.33
N GLY A 56 20.31 14.78 -5.29
CA GLY A 56 20.35 15.23 -6.67
C GLY A 56 19.56 16.52 -6.91
N LEU A 57 18.45 16.68 -6.17
CA LEU A 57 17.53 17.81 -6.29
C LEU A 57 18.07 19.09 -5.62
N TYR A 58 18.70 18.95 -4.45
CA TYR A 58 19.21 20.05 -3.63
C TYR A 58 20.65 19.81 -3.19
N PRO A 59 21.63 19.86 -4.12
CA PRO A 59 23.02 20.00 -3.72
C PRO A 59 23.19 21.32 -2.92
N PRO A 60 23.83 21.31 -1.75
CA PRO A 60 23.93 22.51 -0.92
C PRO A 60 24.73 23.62 -1.63
N VAL A 61 24.22 24.85 -1.57
CA VAL A 61 24.85 26.04 -2.13
C VAL A 61 24.81 27.22 -1.14
N GLY A 62 25.76 28.14 -1.27
CA GLY A 62 25.85 29.34 -0.43
C GLY A 62 25.79 29.00 1.07
N LYS A 63 24.85 29.64 1.78
CA LYS A 63 24.66 29.46 3.23
C LYS A 63 24.20 28.06 3.67
N GLN A 64 23.81 27.19 2.74
CA GLN A 64 23.40 25.81 3.06
C GLN A 64 24.55 24.80 2.94
N VAL A 65 25.74 25.25 2.53
CA VAL A 65 26.95 24.44 2.62
C VAL A 65 27.39 24.37 4.09
N TRP A 66 27.20 23.21 4.71
CA TRP A 66 27.51 22.96 6.12
C TRP A 66 28.69 22.01 6.33
N SER A 67 29.20 21.40 5.25
CA SER A 67 30.39 20.55 5.27
C SER A 67 31.07 20.50 3.89
N ASN A 68 32.25 19.86 3.81
CA ASN A 68 32.94 19.60 2.53
C ASN A 68 32.20 18.57 1.65
N PHE A 69 31.18 17.90 2.17
CA PHE A 69 30.33 16.99 1.40
C PHE A 69 29.20 17.77 0.74
N LYS A 70 28.99 17.56 -0.56
CA LYS A 70 27.89 18.17 -1.34
C LYS A 70 26.55 17.47 -1.07
N TRP A 71 26.16 17.40 0.20
CA TRP A 71 24.90 16.85 0.68
C TRP A 71 24.41 17.67 1.87
N MET A 72 23.10 17.75 2.08
CA MET A 72 22.52 18.28 3.32
C MET A 72 21.31 17.46 3.75
N PRO A 73 21.07 17.35 5.07
CA PRO A 73 19.91 16.64 5.58
C PRO A 73 18.62 17.39 5.22
N ILE A 74 17.73 16.73 4.48
CA ILE A 74 16.39 17.23 4.17
C ILE A 74 15.37 16.25 4.76
N PRO A 75 14.42 16.69 5.59
CA PRO A 75 13.46 15.79 6.21
C PRO A 75 12.62 15.00 5.19
N VAL A 76 12.57 13.68 5.38
CA VAL A 76 11.64 12.76 4.72
C VAL A 76 10.65 12.26 5.76
N HIS A 77 9.37 12.60 5.58
CA HIS A 77 8.31 12.20 6.50
C HIS A 77 7.77 10.81 6.14
N THR A 78 7.30 10.07 7.13
CA THR A 78 6.74 8.73 6.92
C THR A 78 5.61 8.45 7.92
N ILE A 79 4.79 7.46 7.59
CA ILE A 79 3.74 6.92 8.45
C ILE A 79 3.91 5.39 8.43
N PRO A 80 3.87 4.70 9.59
CA PRO A 80 3.92 3.24 9.64
C PRO A 80 2.90 2.62 8.67
N GLU A 81 3.31 1.61 7.90
CA GLU A 81 2.51 1.09 6.77
C GLU A 81 1.11 0.61 7.22
N ASP A 82 0.99 0.02 8.40
CA ASP A 82 -0.26 -0.47 9.00
C ASP A 82 -1.24 0.66 9.39
N LYS A 83 -0.77 1.91 9.40
CA LYS A 83 -1.55 3.12 9.70
C LYS A 83 -1.70 4.05 8.50
N ASP A 84 -0.99 3.79 7.41
CA ASP A 84 -0.99 4.64 6.22
C ASP A 84 -2.06 4.20 5.22
N ASN A 85 -3.16 4.96 5.13
CA ASN A 85 -4.21 4.81 4.12
C ASN A 85 -4.02 5.70 2.88
N VAL A 86 -2.90 6.43 2.81
CA VAL A 86 -2.64 7.43 1.78
C VAL A 86 -1.60 6.92 0.80
N LEU A 87 -0.34 6.76 1.23
CA LEU A 87 0.78 6.50 0.33
C LEU A 87 1.09 5.01 0.22
N ALA A 88 1.27 4.33 1.36
CA ALA A 88 1.37 2.88 1.39
C ALA A 88 0.02 2.22 1.11
N ALA A 89 -1.08 2.89 1.49
CA ALA A 89 -2.45 2.40 1.39
C ALA A 89 -2.62 0.98 1.98
N LYS A 90 -1.95 0.74 3.11
CA LYS A 90 -1.88 -0.56 3.81
C LYS A 90 -2.60 -0.57 5.16
N LYS A 91 -3.15 0.58 5.59
CA LYS A 91 -4.07 0.62 6.73
C LYS A 91 -5.21 -0.38 6.53
N TYR A 92 -5.48 -1.18 7.55
CA TYR A 92 -6.51 -2.22 7.51
C TYR A 92 -7.85 -1.67 7.06
N CYS A 93 -8.52 -2.39 6.15
CA CYS A 93 -9.80 -1.96 5.65
C CYS A 93 -10.76 -3.09 5.29
N SER A 94 -11.78 -3.28 6.14
CA SER A 94 -12.74 -4.37 6.01
C SER A 94 -13.47 -4.38 4.66
N ARG A 95 -13.89 -3.21 4.17
CA ARG A 95 -14.57 -3.08 2.87
C ARG A 95 -13.64 -3.39 1.71
N TYR A 96 -12.38 -2.96 1.78
CA TYR A 96 -11.40 -3.22 0.73
C TYR A 96 -11.13 -4.73 0.62
N ASP A 97 -10.88 -5.40 1.74
CA ASP A 97 -10.58 -6.84 1.77
C ASP A 97 -11.74 -7.66 1.16
N TYR A 98 -12.98 -7.31 1.53
CA TYR A 98 -14.18 -7.96 1.00
C TYR A 98 -14.36 -7.74 -0.51
N GLU A 99 -14.17 -6.51 -1.00
CA GLU A 99 -14.30 -6.22 -2.43
C GLU A 99 -13.15 -6.81 -3.25
N LEU A 100 -11.94 -6.89 -2.68
CA LEU A 100 -10.80 -7.56 -3.29
C LEU A 100 -11.06 -9.07 -3.40
N GLU A 101 -11.60 -9.70 -2.36
CA GLU A 101 -11.97 -11.10 -2.38
C GLU A 101 -13.00 -11.41 -3.49
N LYS A 102 -14.00 -10.54 -3.69
CA LYS A 102 -14.94 -10.66 -4.82
C LYS A 102 -14.22 -10.62 -6.17
N VAL A 103 -13.26 -9.71 -6.34
CA VAL A 103 -12.48 -9.62 -7.59
C VAL A 103 -11.66 -10.91 -7.80
N LEU A 104 -10.99 -11.39 -6.77
CA LEU A 104 -10.20 -12.63 -6.83
C LEU A 104 -11.07 -13.86 -7.15
N ASN A 105 -12.32 -13.88 -6.69
CA ASN A 105 -13.30 -14.94 -6.96
C ASN A 105 -14.15 -14.70 -8.23
N SER A 106 -13.91 -13.61 -8.96
CA SER A 106 -14.68 -13.31 -10.17
C SER A 106 -14.42 -14.32 -11.30
N PRO A 107 -15.37 -14.53 -12.23
CA PRO A 107 -15.19 -15.43 -13.36
C PRO A 107 -13.94 -15.12 -14.20
N ALA A 108 -13.59 -13.83 -14.33
CA ALA A 108 -12.42 -13.39 -15.09
C ALA A 108 -11.11 -13.85 -14.44
N ILE A 109 -10.95 -13.67 -13.12
CA ILE A 109 -9.73 -14.09 -12.41
C ILE A 109 -9.67 -15.61 -12.26
N GLN A 110 -10.81 -16.25 -11.97
CA GLN A 110 -10.89 -17.71 -11.89
C GLN A 110 -10.56 -18.39 -13.21
N LYS A 111 -10.95 -17.78 -14.35
CA LYS A 111 -10.56 -18.27 -15.68
C LYS A 111 -9.04 -18.23 -15.87
N ILE A 112 -8.39 -17.11 -15.52
CA ILE A 112 -6.92 -16.98 -15.60
C ILE A 112 -6.23 -18.03 -14.74
N ASN A 113 -6.68 -18.21 -13.49
CA ASN A 113 -6.12 -19.22 -12.59
C ASN A 113 -6.31 -20.64 -13.15
N LYS A 114 -7.48 -20.95 -13.71
CA LYS A 114 -7.78 -22.26 -14.30
C LYS A 114 -6.90 -22.55 -15.52
N GLU A 115 -6.74 -21.57 -16.41
CA GLU A 115 -5.89 -21.68 -17.60
C GLU A 115 -4.41 -21.88 -17.24
N ASN A 116 -3.96 -21.28 -16.14
CA ASN A 116 -2.57 -21.38 -15.67
C ASN A 116 -2.32 -22.49 -14.62
N LYS A 117 -3.31 -23.33 -14.31
CA LYS A 117 -3.21 -24.36 -13.26
C LYS A 117 -2.00 -25.29 -13.42
N ARG A 118 -1.69 -25.72 -14.65
CA ARG A 118 -0.53 -26.58 -14.93
C ARG A 118 0.79 -25.86 -14.65
N LEU A 119 0.88 -24.58 -15.02
CA LEU A 119 2.04 -23.75 -14.74
C LEU A 119 2.21 -23.59 -13.22
N TYR A 120 1.14 -23.33 -12.47
CA TYR A 120 1.20 -23.17 -11.01
C TYR A 120 1.71 -24.43 -10.31
N VAL A 121 1.26 -25.62 -10.73
CA VAL A 121 1.77 -26.90 -10.21
C VAL A 121 3.25 -27.08 -10.53
N TYR A 122 3.66 -26.77 -11.76
CA TYR A 122 5.07 -26.84 -12.17
C TYR A 122 5.94 -25.91 -11.32
N LEU A 123 5.55 -24.64 -11.19
CA LEU A 123 6.30 -23.65 -10.41
C LEU A 123 6.36 -24.03 -8.92
N THR A 124 5.26 -24.55 -8.36
CA THR A 124 5.24 -25.05 -6.98
C THR A 124 6.25 -26.18 -6.80
N GLY A 125 6.29 -27.14 -7.71
CA GLY A 125 7.24 -28.25 -7.67
C GLY A 125 8.70 -27.84 -7.86
N LYS A 126 8.97 -26.74 -8.60
CA LYS A 126 10.33 -26.24 -8.85
C LYS A 126 10.85 -25.29 -7.77
N THR A 127 9.97 -24.51 -7.16
CA THR A 127 10.35 -23.50 -6.16
C THR A 127 10.25 -24.01 -4.72
N GLY A 128 9.43 -25.04 -4.47
CA GLY A 128 9.08 -25.49 -3.12
C GLY A 128 8.06 -24.59 -2.40
N ASN A 129 7.71 -23.43 -2.98
CA ASN A 129 6.72 -22.51 -2.45
C ASN A 129 5.36 -22.71 -3.14
N LYS A 130 4.26 -22.50 -2.41
CA LYS A 130 2.91 -22.62 -2.99
C LYS A 130 2.66 -21.48 -3.98
N ILE A 131 2.63 -21.79 -5.28
CA ILE A 131 2.23 -20.86 -6.35
C ILE A 131 0.77 -21.16 -6.71
N SER A 132 -0.12 -20.21 -6.46
CA SER A 132 -1.57 -20.43 -6.63
C SER A 132 -2.38 -19.20 -7.05
N SER A 133 -1.71 -18.07 -7.30
CA SER A 133 -2.34 -16.82 -7.70
C SER A 133 -1.43 -16.02 -8.63
N LEU A 134 -1.99 -15.01 -9.30
CA LEU A 134 -1.22 -14.04 -10.10
C LEU A 134 -0.12 -13.39 -9.26
N LEU A 135 -0.43 -12.98 -8.02
CA LEU A 135 0.53 -12.39 -7.07
C LEU A 135 1.71 -13.32 -6.78
N SER A 136 1.46 -14.61 -6.52
CA SER A 136 2.57 -15.55 -6.26
C SER A 136 3.47 -15.76 -7.48
N VAL A 137 2.91 -15.64 -8.70
CA VAL A 137 3.70 -15.69 -9.94
C VAL A 137 4.49 -14.41 -10.16
N GLU A 138 3.88 -13.26 -9.89
CA GLU A 138 4.54 -11.95 -9.95
C GLU A 138 5.73 -11.88 -9.00
N GLN A 139 5.59 -12.32 -7.75
CA GLN A 139 6.69 -12.39 -6.78
C GLN A 139 7.85 -13.27 -7.25
N LEU A 140 7.54 -14.41 -7.89
CA LEU A 140 8.55 -15.28 -8.50
C LEU A 140 9.20 -14.62 -9.71
N TYR A 141 8.40 -13.97 -10.56
CA TYR A 141 8.90 -13.24 -11.72
C TYR A 141 9.86 -12.12 -11.29
N ASP A 142 9.49 -11.33 -10.28
CA ASP A 142 10.34 -10.27 -9.74
C ASP A 142 11.67 -10.80 -9.22
N THR A 143 11.64 -11.92 -8.48
CA THR A 143 12.87 -12.59 -8.01
C THR A 143 13.79 -12.96 -9.17
N LEU A 144 13.26 -13.63 -10.20
CA LEU A 144 14.04 -14.04 -11.38
C LEU A 144 14.50 -12.84 -12.21
N PHE A 145 13.69 -11.79 -12.28
CA PHE A 145 14.01 -10.54 -12.94
C PHE A 145 15.19 -9.84 -12.27
N ILE A 146 15.16 -9.71 -10.95
CA ILE A 146 16.25 -9.12 -10.17
C ILE A 146 17.52 -9.96 -10.33
N GLU A 147 17.44 -11.28 -10.19
CA GLU A 147 18.59 -12.16 -10.39
C GLU A 147 19.20 -12.00 -11.79
N SER A 148 18.36 -11.98 -12.83
CA SER A 148 18.78 -11.73 -14.21
C SER A 148 19.42 -10.36 -14.39
N LEU A 149 18.85 -9.31 -13.79
CA LEU A 149 19.34 -7.94 -13.85
C LEU A 149 20.76 -7.81 -13.25
N TYR A 150 21.05 -8.61 -12.22
CA TYR A 150 22.36 -8.67 -11.57
C TYR A 150 23.26 -9.78 -12.13
N ASN A 151 22.98 -10.26 -13.35
CA ASN A 151 23.75 -11.29 -14.06
C ASN A 151 23.98 -12.56 -13.22
N LYS A 152 23.02 -12.92 -12.36
CA LYS A 152 23.05 -14.19 -11.64
C LYS A 152 22.60 -15.31 -12.59
N THR A 153 23.21 -16.47 -12.43
CA THR A 153 22.81 -17.67 -13.18
C THR A 153 21.47 -18.17 -12.67
N LEU A 154 20.42 -18.03 -13.48
CA LEU A 154 19.12 -18.58 -13.14
C LEU A 154 19.15 -20.12 -13.21
N PRO A 155 18.38 -20.82 -12.36
CA PRO A 155 18.26 -22.28 -12.44
C PRO A 155 17.75 -22.76 -13.81
N GLU A 156 18.25 -23.91 -14.28
CA GLU A 156 17.96 -24.44 -15.63
C GLU A 156 16.46 -24.56 -15.95
N TRP A 157 15.64 -24.87 -14.94
CA TRP A 157 14.19 -25.03 -15.10
C TRP A 157 13.49 -23.74 -15.54
N THR A 158 14.07 -22.57 -15.20
CA THR A 158 13.47 -21.26 -15.48
C THR A 158 13.44 -20.95 -16.97
N LYS A 159 14.36 -21.49 -17.79
CA LYS A 159 14.40 -21.26 -19.25
C LYS A 159 13.11 -21.60 -19.98
N SER A 160 12.31 -22.52 -19.43
CA SER A 160 11.05 -22.95 -20.03
C SER A 160 9.84 -22.05 -19.70
N VAL A 161 10.02 -21.08 -18.79
CA VAL A 161 8.94 -20.25 -18.24
C VAL A 161 9.27 -18.76 -18.16
N TYR A 162 10.52 -18.39 -17.88
CA TYR A 162 10.96 -17.01 -17.69
C TYR A 162 11.68 -16.49 -18.94
N PRO A 163 11.42 -15.24 -19.38
CA PRO A 163 10.38 -14.33 -18.85
C PRO A 163 8.98 -14.63 -19.41
N ASP A 164 8.88 -15.28 -20.57
CA ASP A 164 7.72 -15.23 -21.47
C ASP A 164 6.39 -15.73 -20.88
N LYS A 165 6.40 -16.81 -20.08
CA LYS A 165 5.16 -17.34 -19.48
C LYS A 165 4.79 -16.66 -18.18
N LEU A 166 5.76 -16.08 -17.48
CA LEU A 166 5.53 -15.44 -16.18
C LEU A 166 5.13 -13.97 -16.35
N MET A 167 5.75 -13.27 -17.29
CA MET A 167 5.57 -11.81 -17.48
C MET A 167 4.10 -11.41 -17.71
N PRO A 168 3.30 -12.06 -18.58
CA PRO A 168 1.90 -11.66 -18.76
C PRO A 168 1.05 -11.81 -17.49
N ILE A 169 1.39 -12.79 -16.64
CA ILE A 169 0.70 -13.03 -15.36
C ILE A 169 1.13 -11.98 -14.34
N ALA A 170 2.44 -11.65 -14.29
CA ALA A 170 2.98 -10.60 -13.44
C ALA A 170 2.37 -9.23 -13.77
N VAL A 171 2.36 -8.86 -15.05
CA VAL A 171 1.71 -7.63 -15.54
C VAL A 171 0.23 -7.58 -15.14
N LYS A 172 -0.47 -8.72 -15.21
CA LYS A 172 -1.88 -8.78 -14.83
C LYS A 172 -2.09 -8.64 -13.32
N SER A 173 -1.14 -9.07 -12.48
CA SER A 173 -1.16 -8.91 -11.02
C SER A 173 -1.36 -7.44 -10.61
N PHE A 174 -0.66 -6.51 -11.28
CA PHE A 174 -0.79 -5.07 -11.05
C PHE A 174 -2.19 -4.49 -11.33
N THR A 175 -3.06 -5.23 -12.03
CA THR A 175 -4.43 -4.77 -12.31
C THR A 175 -5.45 -5.10 -11.21
N ILE A 176 -5.04 -5.84 -10.19
CA ILE A 176 -5.96 -6.43 -9.20
C ILE A 176 -6.30 -5.44 -8.08
N ASN A 177 -5.29 -4.78 -7.50
CA ASN A 177 -5.46 -3.93 -6.31
C ASN A 177 -6.28 -2.65 -6.55
N ALA A 178 -6.45 -2.24 -7.81
CA ALA A 178 -7.27 -1.11 -8.21
C ALA A 178 -8.28 -1.49 -9.32
N TYR A 179 -8.72 -2.75 -9.36
CA TYR A 179 -9.52 -3.33 -10.45
C TYR A 179 -10.83 -2.59 -10.74
N ASN A 180 -11.51 -2.09 -9.70
CA ASN A 180 -12.79 -1.40 -9.81
C ASN A 180 -12.79 -0.08 -9.02
N LYS A 181 -13.81 0.75 -9.22
CA LYS A 181 -13.93 2.07 -8.57
C LYS A 181 -13.89 2.01 -7.04
N VAL A 182 -14.41 0.95 -6.41
CA VAL A 182 -14.40 0.81 -4.94
C VAL A 182 -12.97 0.60 -4.44
N LEU A 183 -12.23 -0.30 -5.08
CA LEU A 183 -10.82 -0.54 -4.75
C LEU A 183 -9.96 0.71 -5.04
N GLN A 184 -10.22 1.41 -6.16
CA GLN A 184 -9.56 2.67 -6.49
C GLN A 184 -9.81 3.74 -5.41
N ARG A 185 -11.06 3.94 -4.97
CA ARG A 185 -11.43 4.86 -3.88
C ARG A 185 -10.67 4.57 -2.59
N LEU A 186 -10.61 3.30 -2.20
CA LEU A 186 -10.04 2.87 -0.92
C LEU A 186 -8.50 2.73 -0.94
N LYS A 187 -7.88 2.73 -2.13
CA LYS A 187 -6.42 2.75 -2.34
C LYS A 187 -5.93 4.14 -2.75
N SER A 188 -5.54 4.31 -4.02
CA SER A 188 -4.90 5.55 -4.50
C SER A 188 -5.83 6.76 -4.55
N GLY A 189 -7.15 6.55 -4.43
CA GLY A 189 -8.15 7.61 -4.31
C GLY A 189 -7.85 8.58 -3.17
N THR A 190 -7.36 8.09 -2.02
CA THR A 190 -6.99 8.93 -0.87
C THR A 190 -5.86 9.89 -1.23
N LEU A 191 -4.77 9.38 -1.84
CA LEU A 191 -3.63 10.20 -2.28
C LEU A 191 -4.05 11.19 -3.37
N LEU A 192 -4.83 10.75 -4.36
CA LEU A 192 -5.33 11.61 -5.43
C LEU A 192 -6.21 12.73 -4.86
N GLY A 193 -7.08 12.42 -3.90
CA GLY A 193 -7.90 13.40 -3.18
C GLY A 193 -7.06 14.46 -2.47
N GLN A 194 -5.98 14.06 -1.78
CA GLN A 194 -5.06 15.01 -1.16
C GLN A 194 -4.34 15.90 -2.19
N MET A 195 -3.89 15.32 -3.31
CA MET A 195 -3.27 16.10 -4.39
C MET A 195 -4.24 17.13 -4.96
N ILE A 196 -5.51 16.74 -5.16
CA ILE A 196 -6.57 17.64 -5.64
C ILE A 196 -6.88 18.74 -4.64
N ASP A 197 -7.00 18.42 -3.34
CA ASP A 197 -7.20 19.41 -2.29
C ASP A 197 -6.06 20.44 -2.26
N HIS A 198 -4.80 20.01 -2.38
CA HIS A 198 -3.68 20.93 -2.50
C HIS A 198 -3.80 21.84 -3.73
N MET A 199 -4.14 21.27 -4.90
CA MET A 199 -4.30 22.03 -6.14
C MET A 199 -5.45 23.04 -6.06
N GLU A 200 -6.58 22.66 -5.47
CA GLU A 200 -7.74 23.52 -5.29
C GLU A 200 -7.47 24.64 -4.28
N LYS A 201 -6.80 24.35 -3.17
CA LYS A 201 -6.36 25.38 -2.22
C LYS A 201 -5.34 26.32 -2.86
N LYS A 202 -4.41 25.80 -3.67
CA LYS A 202 -3.42 26.62 -4.41
C LYS A 202 -4.11 27.59 -5.37
N SER A 203 -5.09 27.11 -6.15
CA SER A 203 -5.78 27.96 -7.12
C SER A 203 -6.64 29.06 -6.49
N LYS A 204 -6.99 28.91 -5.21
CA LYS A 204 -7.74 29.90 -4.42
C LYS A 204 -6.85 30.74 -3.50
N ASN A 205 -5.51 30.63 -3.60
CA ASN A 205 -4.54 31.27 -2.69
C ASN A 205 -4.80 30.96 -1.21
N ALA A 206 -5.31 29.75 -0.91
CA ALA A 206 -5.69 29.30 0.43
C ALA A 206 -4.73 28.23 0.99
N LEU A 207 -3.70 27.85 0.25
CA LEU A 207 -2.76 26.81 0.64
C LEU A 207 -1.70 27.34 1.61
N VAL A 208 -1.58 26.70 2.78
CA VAL A 208 -0.65 27.12 3.83
C VAL A 208 0.20 25.93 4.30
N PRO A 209 1.55 26.01 4.24
CA PRO A 209 2.32 27.03 3.52
C PRO A 209 2.01 27.01 2.03
N ASP A 210 2.37 28.08 1.30
CA ASP A 210 2.14 28.22 -0.15
C ASP A 210 3.09 27.34 -0.99
N ARG A 211 3.07 26.04 -0.67
CA ARG A 211 4.03 25.05 -1.15
C ARG A 211 3.89 24.83 -2.65
N LYS A 212 5.02 24.49 -3.26
CA LYS A 212 5.14 24.35 -4.71
C LYS A 212 5.19 22.89 -5.15
N VAL A 213 5.83 22.04 -4.35
CA VAL A 213 6.05 20.62 -4.70
C VAL A 213 5.76 19.70 -3.51
N TRP A 214 5.08 18.59 -3.78
CA TRP A 214 4.99 17.43 -2.91
C TRP A 214 5.66 16.27 -3.61
N MET A 215 6.61 15.64 -2.94
CA MET A 215 7.31 14.45 -3.43
C MET A 215 6.87 13.25 -2.62
N TYR A 216 6.38 12.22 -3.30
CA TYR A 216 5.92 10.98 -2.69
C TYR A 216 6.78 9.82 -3.18
N SER A 217 7.54 9.19 -2.27
CA SER A 217 8.40 8.04 -2.59
C SER A 217 7.78 6.74 -2.10
N ALA A 218 7.35 5.89 -3.04
CA ALA A 218 6.54 4.71 -2.75
C ALA A 218 6.90 3.53 -3.67
N HIS A 219 5.90 2.76 -4.10
CA HIS A 219 6.08 1.47 -4.78
C HIS A 219 5.59 1.50 -6.23
N ASP A 220 6.02 0.52 -7.01
CA ASP A 220 5.45 0.15 -8.29
C ASP A 220 3.93 -0.08 -8.20
N GLU A 221 3.44 -0.76 -7.16
CA GLU A 221 2.00 -0.89 -6.90
C GLU A 221 1.33 0.48 -6.74
N THR A 222 1.98 1.45 -6.08
CA THR A 222 1.45 2.82 -5.93
C THR A 222 1.31 3.50 -7.28
N ILE A 223 2.31 3.33 -8.17
CA ILE A 223 2.28 3.87 -9.55
C ILE A 223 1.15 3.23 -10.35
N ALA A 224 1.06 1.89 -10.38
CA ALA A 224 0.03 1.17 -11.11
C ALA A 224 -1.37 1.55 -10.61
N ASN A 225 -1.60 1.53 -9.30
CA ASN A 225 -2.89 1.87 -8.69
C ASN A 225 -3.28 3.33 -8.96
N MET A 226 -2.34 4.27 -8.94
CA MET A 226 -2.60 5.68 -9.29
C MET A 226 -2.99 5.82 -10.76
N LEU A 227 -2.25 5.21 -11.69
CA LEU A 227 -2.58 5.24 -13.12
C LEU A 227 -3.92 4.56 -13.41
N MET A 228 -4.27 3.49 -12.69
CA MET A 228 -5.57 2.83 -12.79
C MET A 228 -6.70 3.72 -12.27
N THR A 229 -6.47 4.39 -11.14
CA THR A 229 -7.42 5.35 -10.55
C THR A 229 -7.67 6.53 -11.48
N LEU A 230 -6.65 6.97 -12.22
CA LEU A 230 -6.74 7.97 -13.28
C LEU A 230 -7.24 7.40 -14.63
N ASN A 231 -7.53 6.10 -14.70
CA ASN A 231 -7.98 5.40 -15.91
C ASN A 231 -7.06 5.58 -17.14
N VAL A 232 -5.74 5.60 -16.91
CA VAL A 232 -4.69 5.76 -17.94
C VAL A 232 -3.60 4.68 -17.83
N PHE A 233 -3.86 3.62 -17.05
CA PHE A 233 -2.91 2.51 -16.91
C PHE A 233 -2.97 1.57 -18.11
N GLU A 234 -1.89 1.55 -18.87
CA GLU A 234 -1.60 0.44 -19.77
C GLU A 234 -0.92 -0.67 -18.96
N PRO A 235 -1.39 -1.93 -18.97
CA PRO A 235 -0.80 -2.98 -18.14
C PRO A 235 0.68 -3.22 -18.43
N HIS A 236 1.53 -2.95 -17.43
CA HIS A 236 2.95 -3.27 -17.40
C HIS A 236 3.43 -3.39 -15.95
N CYS A 237 4.64 -3.89 -15.72
CA CYS A 237 5.32 -3.77 -14.43
C CYS A 237 6.03 -2.40 -14.38
N PRO A 238 5.65 -1.47 -13.48
CA PRO A 238 6.31 -0.18 -13.39
C PRO A 238 7.82 -0.34 -13.11
N PRO A 239 8.70 0.25 -13.94
CA PRO A 239 10.14 0.07 -13.78
C PRO A 239 10.69 0.85 -12.57
N TYR A 240 11.92 0.53 -12.16
CA TYR A 240 12.61 1.31 -11.13
C TYR A 240 12.65 2.79 -11.49
N THR A 241 12.45 3.65 -10.49
CA THR A 241 12.37 5.12 -10.62
C THR A 241 11.23 5.65 -11.50
N ALA A 242 10.26 4.80 -11.86
CA ALA A 242 9.04 5.24 -12.51
C ALA A 242 8.38 6.39 -11.73
N THR A 243 7.99 7.45 -12.43
CA THR A 243 7.52 8.69 -11.82
C THR A 243 6.26 9.19 -12.52
N ILE A 244 5.20 9.46 -11.75
CA ILE A 244 4.03 10.18 -12.22
C ILE A 244 4.19 11.65 -11.82
N LEU A 245 4.02 12.55 -12.77
CA LEU A 245 3.97 14.00 -12.56
C LEU A 245 2.51 14.44 -12.73
N ILE A 246 1.93 15.03 -11.69
CA ILE A 246 0.61 15.67 -11.74
C ILE A 246 0.84 17.15 -11.42
N GLU A 247 0.74 17.99 -12.45
CA GLU A 247 1.17 19.38 -12.39
C GLU A 247 -0.05 20.31 -12.53
N LEU A 248 -0.21 21.23 -11.58
CA LEU A 248 -1.13 22.35 -11.69
C LEU A 248 -0.44 23.48 -12.48
N ARG A 249 -1.05 23.91 -13.57
CA ARG A 249 -0.57 24.97 -14.45
C ARG A 249 -1.57 26.10 -14.51
N VAL A 250 -1.08 27.32 -14.75
CA VAL A 250 -1.89 28.52 -14.93
C VAL A 250 -1.53 29.17 -16.26
N ASN A 251 -2.52 29.67 -16.99
CA ASN A 251 -2.30 30.43 -18.23
C ASN A 251 -2.30 31.95 -17.96
N LEU A 252 -2.06 32.75 -19.00
CA LEU A 252 -2.06 34.23 -18.91
C LEU A 252 -3.43 34.85 -18.57
N LYS A 253 -4.49 34.04 -18.48
CA LYS A 253 -5.86 34.46 -18.11
C LYS A 253 -6.24 33.96 -16.72
N ASP A 254 -5.27 33.54 -15.91
CA ASP A 254 -5.46 32.98 -14.56
C ASP A 254 -6.38 31.74 -14.53
N GLN A 255 -6.43 30.99 -15.63
CA GLN A 255 -7.16 29.73 -15.70
C GLN A 255 -6.24 28.57 -15.34
N TYR A 256 -6.73 27.68 -14.48
CA TYR A 256 -5.96 26.56 -13.96
C TYR A 256 -6.25 25.26 -14.72
N PHE A 257 -5.18 24.52 -15.00
CA PHE A 257 -5.20 23.25 -15.72
C PHE A 257 -4.34 22.22 -15.00
N VAL A 258 -4.69 20.95 -15.13
CA VAL A 258 -3.94 19.81 -14.62
C VAL A 258 -3.38 19.03 -15.80
N THR A 259 -2.10 18.69 -15.73
CA THR A 259 -1.46 17.78 -16.68
C THR A 259 -0.86 16.59 -15.96
N ILE A 260 -1.01 15.41 -16.56
CA ILE A 260 -0.47 14.17 -16.04
C ILE A 260 0.62 13.70 -16.99
N SER A 261 1.79 13.34 -16.49
CA SER A 261 2.84 12.73 -17.31
C SER A 261 3.46 11.54 -16.59
N TYR A 262 3.88 10.52 -17.33
CA TYR A 262 4.47 9.30 -16.81
C TYR A 262 5.87 9.08 -17.39
N LYS A 263 6.86 9.00 -16.50
CA LYS A 263 8.26 8.71 -16.83
C LYS A 263 8.54 7.26 -16.47
N ASN A 264 8.72 6.41 -17.48
CA ASN A 264 9.00 4.97 -17.30
C ASN A 264 10.23 4.46 -18.08
N THR A 265 10.56 5.03 -19.25
CA THR A 265 11.64 4.49 -20.10
C THR A 265 12.50 5.56 -20.79
N SER A 266 11.92 6.72 -21.11
CA SER A 266 12.55 7.81 -21.86
C SER A 266 13.17 8.89 -20.96
N GLU A 267 14.05 9.74 -21.53
CA GLU A 267 14.55 10.95 -20.86
C GLU A 267 13.40 11.92 -20.51
N GLU A 268 12.44 12.11 -21.42
CA GLU A 268 11.25 12.95 -21.20
C GLU A 268 9.99 12.12 -20.89
N PRO A 269 9.11 12.57 -19.98
CA PRO A 269 7.91 11.83 -19.60
C PRO A 269 6.84 11.85 -20.71
N GLN A 270 6.09 10.76 -20.85
CA GLN A 270 4.94 10.69 -21.74
C GLN A 270 3.77 11.50 -21.15
N LEU A 271 3.21 12.42 -21.93
CA LEU A 271 2.01 13.16 -21.55
C LEU A 271 0.78 12.25 -21.67
N LEU A 272 0.00 12.15 -20.59
CA LEU A 272 -1.20 11.33 -20.51
C LEU A 272 -2.45 12.20 -20.59
N THR A 273 -3.54 11.64 -21.13
CA THR A 273 -4.83 12.31 -21.24
C THR A 273 -5.84 11.60 -20.35
N LEU A 274 -6.37 12.31 -19.36
CA LEU A 274 -7.48 11.81 -18.55
C LEU A 274 -8.70 11.57 -19.46
N PRO A 275 -9.31 10.38 -19.47
CA PRO A 275 -10.49 10.11 -20.30
C PRO A 275 -11.62 11.12 -20.05
N GLY A 276 -12.20 11.66 -21.12
CA GLY A 276 -13.21 12.71 -21.03
C GLY A 276 -12.64 14.12 -20.81
N CYS A 277 -11.32 14.30 -20.92
CA CYS A 277 -10.66 15.60 -20.87
C CYS A 277 -9.63 15.77 -22.01
N MET A 278 -8.98 16.94 -22.05
CA MET A 278 -7.81 17.20 -22.89
C MET A 278 -6.52 17.06 -22.06
N THR A 279 -5.36 17.04 -22.73
CA THR A 279 -4.04 16.91 -22.06
C THR A 279 -3.78 18.03 -21.04
N MET A 280 -4.27 19.24 -21.30
CA MET A 280 -4.36 20.34 -20.32
C MET A 280 -5.77 20.39 -19.73
N CYS A 281 -6.08 19.49 -18.80
CA CYS A 281 -7.44 19.34 -18.29
C CYS A 281 -7.82 20.51 -17.37
N PRO A 282 -8.89 21.29 -17.63
CA PRO A 282 -9.30 22.36 -16.72
C PRO A 282 -9.50 21.83 -15.30
N LEU A 283 -9.01 22.55 -14.28
CA LEU A 283 -9.00 22.05 -12.89
C LEU A 283 -10.39 21.58 -12.41
N ASN A 284 -11.44 22.36 -12.68
CA ASN A 284 -12.81 22.00 -12.30
C ASN A 284 -13.30 20.72 -13.01
N GLN A 285 -12.90 20.51 -14.27
CA GLN A 285 -13.23 19.31 -15.01
C GLN A 285 -12.44 18.10 -14.49
N PHE A 286 -11.16 18.29 -14.14
CA PHE A 286 -10.34 17.26 -13.51
C PHE A 286 -10.97 16.77 -12.19
N ILE A 287 -11.40 17.72 -11.33
CA ILE A 287 -12.11 17.43 -10.08
C ILE A 287 -13.41 16.65 -10.35
N ALA A 288 -14.21 17.11 -11.32
CA ALA A 288 -15.47 16.45 -11.65
C ALA A 288 -15.28 15.02 -12.16
N LEU A 289 -14.30 14.78 -13.04
CA LEU A 289 -14.01 13.47 -13.64
C LEU A 289 -13.43 12.46 -12.64
N THR A 290 -12.72 12.94 -11.61
CA THR A 290 -12.09 12.09 -10.59
C THR A 290 -12.96 11.94 -9.32
N LYS A 291 -14.09 12.64 -9.23
CA LYS A 291 -14.95 12.66 -8.04
C LYS A 291 -15.34 11.26 -7.55
N ASP A 292 -15.68 10.35 -8.47
CA ASP A 292 -16.15 9.01 -8.13
C ASP A 292 -15.06 8.16 -7.44
N VAL A 293 -13.78 8.45 -7.69
CA VAL A 293 -12.64 7.69 -7.16
C VAL A 293 -12.01 8.34 -5.93
N ILE A 294 -12.56 9.43 -5.41
CA ILE A 294 -12.02 10.13 -4.23
C ILE A 294 -12.90 9.85 -3.01
N PRO A 295 -12.38 9.22 -1.94
CA PRO A 295 -13.13 8.99 -0.71
C PRO A 295 -13.52 10.32 -0.06
N THR A 296 -14.76 10.41 0.43
CA THR A 296 -15.24 11.56 1.21
C THR A 296 -14.85 11.41 2.68
N ASP A 297 -15.02 10.20 3.22
CA ASP A 297 -14.63 9.83 4.57
C ASP A 297 -14.12 8.39 4.51
N TRP A 298 -12.79 8.26 4.40
CA TRP A 298 -12.16 6.96 4.19
C TRP A 298 -12.52 5.97 5.31
N GLU A 299 -12.57 6.40 6.57
CA GLU A 299 -12.89 5.51 7.70
C GLU A 299 -14.31 4.93 7.59
N LYS A 300 -15.29 5.79 7.27
CA LYS A 300 -16.68 5.34 7.12
C LYS A 300 -16.88 4.44 5.91
N GLU A 301 -16.25 4.77 4.79
CA GLU A 301 -16.34 3.96 3.56
C GLU A 301 -15.59 2.63 3.68
N CYS A 302 -14.59 2.60 4.55
CA CYS A 302 -13.79 1.44 4.85
C CYS A 302 -14.48 0.47 5.83
N ALA A 303 -15.30 1.00 6.72
CA ALA A 303 -16.13 0.22 7.63
C ALA A 303 -17.23 -0.52 6.86
N MET A 304 -17.43 -1.80 7.18
CA MET A 304 -18.63 -2.54 6.79
C MET A 304 -19.58 -2.63 7.96
N GLU A 305 -20.87 -2.41 7.70
CA GLU A 305 -21.91 -2.73 8.68
C GLU A 305 -21.94 -4.24 8.94
N TRP A 306 -22.24 -4.62 10.18
CA TRP A 306 -22.18 -6.01 10.66
C TRP A 306 -22.98 -7.00 9.78
N GLU A 307 -24.06 -6.54 9.15
CA GLU A 307 -24.90 -7.31 8.23
C GLU A 307 -24.18 -7.73 6.93
N GLN A 308 -23.21 -6.95 6.47
CA GLN A 308 -22.39 -7.28 5.28
C GLN A 308 -21.16 -8.12 5.63
N LEU A 309 -20.70 -8.01 6.87
CA LEU A 309 -19.65 -8.83 7.48
C LEU A 309 -20.12 -10.25 7.80
N GLY A 310 -21.22 -10.71 7.16
CA GLY A 310 -21.79 -12.05 7.24
C GLY A 310 -20.75 -13.14 6.98
N TYR A 311 -19.88 -13.34 7.95
CA TYR A 311 -19.18 -14.57 8.20
C TYR A 311 -20.32 -15.56 8.28
N ASN A 312 -20.31 -16.55 7.39
CA ASN A 312 -21.08 -17.77 7.58
C ASN A 312 -20.50 -18.50 8.79
N MET A 313 -20.55 -17.88 9.98
CA MET A 313 -20.46 -18.56 11.25
C MET A 313 -21.62 -19.53 11.18
N ASN A 314 -21.30 -20.79 10.87
CA ASN A 314 -22.29 -21.85 10.83
C ASN A 314 -23.08 -21.71 12.13
N THR A 315 -24.41 -21.61 12.06
CA THR A 315 -25.24 -21.43 13.26
C THR A 315 -24.92 -22.49 14.31
N THR A 316 -24.49 -23.68 13.86
CA THR A 316 -23.94 -24.76 14.68
C THR A 316 -22.67 -24.37 15.46
N ALA A 317 -21.75 -23.60 14.88
CA ALA A 317 -20.54 -23.11 15.54
C ALA A 317 -20.86 -22.08 16.63
N ILE A 318 -21.82 -21.17 16.38
CA ILE A 318 -22.28 -20.22 17.40
C ILE A 318 -22.94 -20.96 18.56
N ILE A 319 -23.84 -21.91 18.26
CA ILE A 319 -24.48 -22.74 19.27
C ILE A 319 -23.44 -23.56 20.05
N ALA A 320 -22.43 -24.14 19.38
CA ALA A 320 -21.36 -24.89 20.01
C ALA A 320 -20.51 -24.03 20.96
N ILE A 321 -20.17 -22.80 20.57
CA ILE A 321 -19.41 -21.87 21.42
C ILE A 321 -20.23 -21.46 22.65
N LEU A 322 -21.50 -21.11 22.46
CA LEU A 322 -22.39 -20.70 23.55
C LEU A 322 -22.64 -21.85 24.52
N THR A 323 -22.94 -23.05 24.02
CA THR A 323 -23.17 -24.24 24.84
C THR A 323 -21.92 -24.66 25.60
N SER A 324 -20.74 -24.63 24.96
CA SER A 324 -19.46 -24.92 25.62
C SER A 324 -19.16 -23.91 26.73
N SER A 325 -19.42 -22.62 26.48
CA SER A 325 -19.21 -21.55 27.45
C SER A 325 -20.14 -21.69 28.66
N ILE A 326 -21.42 -22.02 28.42
CA ILE A 326 -22.39 -22.29 29.49
C ILE A 326 -21.98 -23.54 30.28
N LEU A 327 -21.55 -24.62 29.61
CA LEU A 327 -21.12 -25.85 30.26
C LEU A 327 -19.90 -25.60 31.16
N MET A 328 -18.91 -24.84 30.69
CA MET A 328 -17.75 -24.44 31.49
C MET A 328 -18.15 -23.63 32.72
N LEU A 329 -19.12 -22.71 32.58
CA LEU A 329 -19.62 -21.91 33.70
C LEU A 329 -20.35 -22.79 34.73
N VAL A 330 -21.16 -23.74 34.28
CA VAL A 330 -21.86 -24.70 35.15
C VAL A 330 -20.87 -25.59 35.89
N LEU A 331 -19.84 -26.12 35.20
CA LEU A 331 -18.80 -26.94 35.81
C LEU A 331 -17.99 -26.15 36.84
N LEU A 332 -17.69 -24.87 36.57
CA LEU A 332 -17.05 -23.98 37.54
C LEU A 332 -17.93 -23.83 38.80
N ILE A 333 -19.22 -23.53 38.64
CA ILE A 333 -20.15 -23.39 39.77
C ILE A 333 -20.25 -24.69 40.57
N LEU A 334 -20.37 -25.84 39.91
CA LEU A 334 -20.41 -27.14 40.57
C LEU A 334 -19.11 -27.43 41.33
N SER A 335 -17.94 -27.10 40.76
CA SER A 335 -16.66 -27.27 41.45
C SER A 335 -16.57 -26.40 42.71
N ILE A 336 -17.09 -25.17 42.66
CA ILE A 336 -17.17 -24.27 43.81
C ILE A 336 -18.10 -24.85 44.88
N ILE A 337 -19.28 -25.35 44.49
CA ILE A 337 -20.24 -25.97 45.42
C ILE A 337 -19.62 -27.21 46.08
N VAL A 338 -18.95 -28.08 45.31
CA VAL A 338 -18.26 -29.27 45.84
C VAL A 338 -17.15 -28.87 46.80
N PHE A 339 -16.37 -27.84 46.46
CA PHE A 339 -15.31 -27.32 47.33
C PHE A 339 -15.87 -26.77 48.64
N ILE A 340 -16.95 -25.99 48.59
CA ILE A 340 -17.64 -25.47 49.79
C ILE A 340 -18.19 -26.63 50.63
N TYR A 341 -18.85 -27.61 50.01
CA TYR A 341 -19.39 -28.78 50.72
C TYR A 341 -18.27 -29.61 51.37
N TRP A 342 -17.15 -29.83 50.67
CA TRP A 342 -15.99 -30.54 51.20
C TRP A 342 -15.37 -29.78 52.38
N HIS A 343 -15.23 -28.46 52.27
CA HIS A 343 -14.75 -27.61 53.37
C HIS A 343 -15.69 -27.66 54.58
N TYR A 344 -17.00 -27.52 54.36
CA TYR A 344 -18.03 -27.61 55.41
C TYR A 344 -18.01 -28.97 56.12
N LYS A 345 -17.93 -30.09 55.37
CA LYS A 345 -17.84 -31.44 55.94
C LYS A 345 -16.53 -31.65 56.72
N ARG A 346 -15.42 -31.08 56.24
CA ARG A 346 -14.12 -31.17 56.92
C ARG A 346 -14.15 -30.45 58.27
N GLU A 347 -14.77 -29.28 58.36
CA GLU A 347 -14.92 -28.56 59.63
C GLU A 347 -15.93 -29.26 60.57
N HIS A 348 -17.07 -29.74 60.06
CA HIS A 348 -18.04 -30.45 60.91
C HIS A 348 -17.53 -31.79 61.46
N ASN A 349 -16.68 -32.51 60.72
CA ASN A 349 -16.08 -33.76 61.19
C ASN A 349 -15.01 -33.56 62.27
N GLN A 350 -14.54 -32.33 62.52
CA GLN A 350 -13.62 -32.06 63.64
C GLN A 350 -14.33 -31.92 65.01
N TYR A 351 -15.67 -31.82 65.05
CA TYR A 351 -16.42 -31.59 66.30
C TYR A 351 -17.06 -32.85 66.93
N TYR A 352 -16.86 -34.04 66.37
CA TYR A 352 -17.36 -35.30 66.95
C TYR A 352 -16.23 -36.28 67.28
N LEU A 353 -15.31 -35.89 68.17
CA LEU A 353 -14.59 -36.87 69.00
C LEU A 353 -15.36 -37.05 70.31
N ARG A 354 -16.13 -38.13 70.41
CA ARG A 354 -16.85 -38.51 71.63
C ARG A 354 -15.81 -39.08 72.62
N LEU A 355 -15.50 -38.35 73.68
CA LEU A 355 -14.63 -38.82 74.76
C LEU A 355 -15.30 -39.98 75.51
N THR A 356 -14.69 -41.16 75.47
CA THR A 356 -15.00 -42.27 76.39
C THR A 356 -14.26 -42.02 77.71
N THR A 357 -15.00 -41.84 78.80
CA THR A 357 -14.48 -41.96 80.15
C THR A 357 -15.08 -43.24 80.75
N GLU A 358 -14.27 -44.29 80.85
CA GLU A 358 -14.58 -45.40 81.75
C GLU A 358 -14.12 -45.01 83.17
N PRO A 359 -14.90 -45.32 84.21
CA PRO A 359 -14.58 -45.00 85.60
C PRO A 359 -13.66 -46.07 86.23
N ILE A 360 -12.82 -45.64 87.19
CA ILE A 360 -12.29 -46.50 88.26
C ILE A 360 -13.38 -46.68 89.33
#